data_AF-A0A7Y2VP73-F1
#
_entry.id   AF-A0A7Y2VP73-F1
#
_cell.length_a   1.000
_cell.length_b   1.000
_cell.length_c   1.000
_cell.angle_alpha   90.00
_cell.angle_beta   90.00
_cell.angle_gamma   90.00
#
_symmetry.space_group_name_H-M   'P 1'
#
loop_
_entity.id
_entity.type
_entity.pdbx_description
1 polymer ?
#
loop_
_entity_poly.entity_id
_entity_poly.type
_entity_poly.pdbx_seq_one_letter_code
_entity_poly.pdbx_strand_id
1 'polypeptide(L)'
;MRPNFTQKILLVCTVLFSYLGYAQEFTPFTIRYQNNIKGDLTFIANNIVNRDGGTGNTEPEDPYNATGNSSTYNDWLNQQYIDVDSDPTTFSS
;
A
#
# COMPACT_ATOMS: atom_id res chain seq x y z
N MET A 1 23.54 -43.31 -27.87
CA MET A 1 22.68 -42.21 -27.36
C MET A 1 23.01 -42.00 -25.90
N ARG A 2 23.32 -40.76 -25.45
CA ARG A 2 23.61 -40.49 -24.03
C ARG A 2 22.28 -40.40 -23.25
N PRO A 3 22.14 -41.08 -22.11
CA PRO A 3 20.92 -41.00 -21.32
C PRO A 3 20.71 -39.58 -20.77
N ASN A 4 19.51 -39.03 -20.95
CA ASN A 4 19.13 -37.66 -20.57
C ASN A 4 18.21 -37.62 -19.33
N PHE A 5 18.38 -38.60 -18.43
CA PHE A 5 17.51 -38.81 -17.28
C PHE A 5 17.43 -37.60 -16.36
N THR A 6 18.58 -36.95 -16.09
CA THR A 6 18.65 -35.75 -15.26
C THR A 6 17.85 -34.57 -15.82
N GLN A 7 17.90 -34.37 -17.14
CA GLN A 7 17.14 -33.30 -17.81
C GLN A 7 15.63 -33.55 -17.73
N LYS A 8 15.21 -34.81 -17.85
CA LYS A 8 13.79 -35.21 -17.71
C LYS A 8 13.27 -35.01 -16.29
N ILE A 9 14.07 -35.39 -15.29
CA ILE A 9 13.74 -35.17 -13.87
C ILE A 9 13.61 -33.67 -13.61
N LEU A 10 14.57 -32.87 -14.06
CA LEU A 10 14.55 -31.42 -13.86
C LEU A 10 13.30 -30.80 -14.48
N LEU A 11 12.96 -31.19 -15.71
CA LEU A 11 11.76 -30.72 -16.40
C LEU A 11 10.48 -31.03 -15.61
N VAL A 12 10.34 -32.28 -15.13
CA VAL A 12 9.17 -32.69 -14.34
C VAL A 12 9.08 -31.91 -13.04
N CYS A 13 10.20 -31.72 -12.33
CA CYS A 13 10.25 -30.92 -11.12
C CYS A 13 9.82 -29.47 -11.39
N THR A 14 10.35 -28.82 -12.43
CA THR A 14 9.98 -27.44 -12.78
C THR A 14 8.49 -27.32 -13.09
N VAL A 15 7.91 -28.27 -13.82
CA VAL A 15 6.47 -28.27 -14.12
C VAL A 15 5.63 -28.43 -12.84
N LEU A 16 6.01 -29.35 -11.95
CA LEU A 16 5.30 -29.55 -10.67
C LEU A 16 5.39 -28.33 -9.74
N PHE A 17 6.54 -27.66 -9.69
CA PHE A 17 6.72 -26.44 -8.89
C PHE A 17 5.90 -25.26 -9.39
N SER A 18 5.62 -25.18 -10.70
CA SER A 18 4.81 -24.10 -11.26
C SER A 18 3.37 -24.08 -10.71
N TYR A 19 2.86 -25.23 -10.28
CA TYR A 19 1.51 -25.36 -9.69
C TYR A 19 1.38 -24.76 -8.28
N LEU A 20 2.49 -24.42 -7.64
CA LEU A 20 2.51 -23.81 -6.31
C LEU A 20 2.52 -22.28 -6.36
N GLY A 21 2.65 -21.69 -7.55
CA GLY A 21 2.65 -20.24 -7.73
C GLY A 21 1.24 -19.66 -7.70
N TYR A 22 0.80 -19.19 -6.53
CA TYR A 22 -0.36 -18.30 -6.43
C TYR A 22 0.10 -16.88 -6.73
N ALA A 23 -0.39 -16.28 -7.82
CA ALA A 23 -0.27 -14.85 -8.04
C ALA A 23 -1.18 -14.12 -7.04
N GLN A 24 -0.78 -12.93 -6.59
CA GLN A 24 -1.63 -12.10 -5.74
C GLN A 24 -2.93 -11.79 -6.49
N GLU A 25 -4.06 -12.16 -5.91
CA GLU A 25 -5.37 -11.84 -6.47
C GLU A 25 -5.58 -10.33 -6.43
N PHE A 26 -5.87 -9.72 -7.58
CA PHE A 26 -6.28 -8.32 -7.64
C PHE A 26 -7.62 -8.21 -6.93
N THR A 27 -7.61 -7.78 -5.67
CA THR A 27 -8.84 -7.44 -4.98
C THR A 27 -9.28 -6.06 -5.48
N PRO A 28 -10.40 -5.96 -6.21
CA PRO A 28 -10.90 -4.65 -6.62
C PRO A 28 -11.22 -3.86 -5.36
N PHE A 29 -10.85 -2.58 -5.34
CA PHE A 29 -11.23 -1.70 -4.24
C PHE A 29 -12.77 -1.67 -4.13
N THR A 30 -13.28 -2.04 -2.96
CA THR A 30 -14.69 -1.88 -2.65
C THR A 30 -14.96 -0.40 -2.36
N ILE A 31 -15.97 0.16 -3.01
CA ILE A 31 -16.37 1.55 -2.80
C ILE A 31 -16.83 1.70 -1.34
N ARG A 32 -16.06 2.42 -0.51
CA ARG A 32 -16.38 2.64 0.91
C ARG A 32 -17.42 3.72 1.13
N TYR A 33 -17.51 4.69 0.20
CA TYR A 33 -18.44 5.80 0.27
C TYR A 33 -18.66 6.37 -1.15
N GLN A 34 -19.91 6.64 -1.50
CA GLN A 34 -20.28 7.30 -2.75
C GLN A 34 -21.33 8.36 -2.45
N ASN A 35 -21.08 9.59 -2.91
CA ASN A 35 -22.03 10.68 -2.81
C ASN A 35 -21.86 11.63 -3.99
N ASN A 36 -22.91 12.38 -4.32
CA ASN A 36 -22.88 13.39 -5.36
C ASN A 36 -22.35 14.70 -4.77
N ILE A 37 -21.08 15.02 -5.08
CA ILE A 37 -20.45 16.26 -4.66
C ILE A 37 -20.56 17.27 -5.82
N LYS A 38 -21.00 18.50 -5.53
CA LYS A 38 -20.98 19.62 -6.48
C LYS A 38 -19.84 20.56 -6.09
N GLY A 39 -18.95 20.86 -7.02
CA GLY A 39 -17.79 21.73 -6.83
C GLY A 39 -16.62 21.30 -7.71
N ASP A 40 -15.59 22.13 -7.81
CA ASP A 40 -14.36 21.82 -8.54
C ASP A 40 -13.41 21.01 -7.65
N LEU A 41 -12.88 19.91 -8.18
CA LEU A 41 -11.91 19.06 -7.49
C LEU A 41 -10.53 19.24 -8.14
N THR A 42 -9.57 19.71 -7.35
CA THR A 42 -8.15 19.74 -7.76
C THR A 42 -7.44 18.58 -7.07
N PHE A 43 -6.90 17.64 -7.86
CA PHE A 43 -6.11 16.53 -7.34
C PHE A 43 -4.62 16.88 -7.42
N ILE A 44 -3.95 16.92 -6.27
CA ILE A 44 -2.50 17.04 -6.19
C ILE A 44 -1.95 15.66 -5.88
N ALA A 45 -1.34 15.02 -6.88
CA ALA A 45 -0.71 13.71 -6.74
C ALA A 45 0.68 13.83 -6.09
N ASN A 46 1.28 12.68 -5.73
CA ASN A 46 2.65 12.53 -5.21
C ASN A 46 2.93 13.05 -3.79
N ASN A 47 1.92 13.49 -3.03
CA ASN A 47 2.11 13.81 -1.62
C ASN A 47 1.55 12.69 -0.75
N ILE A 48 2.42 12.01 -0.02
CA ILE A 48 2.02 11.05 1.01
C ILE A 48 1.98 11.82 2.33
N VAL A 49 0.76 12.02 2.83
CA VAL A 49 0.53 12.73 4.10
C VAL A 49 -0.27 11.85 5.04
N ASN A 50 -0.07 12.07 6.34
CA ASN A 50 -0.85 11.48 7.41
C ASN A 50 -1.03 12.50 8.54
N ARG A 51 -1.90 12.20 9.51
CA ARG A 51 -2.15 13.09 10.64
C ARG A 51 -0.92 13.21 11.54
N ASP A 52 -0.69 14.40 12.09
CA ASP A 52 0.08 14.65 13.30
C ASP A 52 -0.88 15.07 14.42
N GLY A 53 -1.06 14.20 15.42
CA GLY A 53 -1.92 14.45 16.58
C GLY A 53 -1.20 15.08 17.77
N GLY A 54 0.09 15.41 17.66
CA GLY A 54 0.89 16.02 18.73
C GLY A 54 1.28 15.06 19.85
N THR A 55 1.24 13.75 19.59
CA THR A 55 1.70 12.70 20.50
C THR A 55 2.60 11.73 19.75
N GLY A 56 3.59 11.13 20.44
CA GLY A 56 4.55 10.19 19.82
C GLY A 56 3.98 8.82 19.38
N ASN A 57 2.67 8.73 19.18
CA ASN A 57 1.97 7.57 18.60
C ASN A 57 0.85 8.01 17.63
N THR A 58 0.86 9.29 17.28
CA THR A 58 -0.03 9.88 16.28
C THR A 58 0.76 10.77 15.32
N GLU A 59 2.04 10.47 15.12
CA GLU A 59 2.93 11.14 14.18
C GLU A 59 2.60 10.71 12.74
N PRO A 60 3.08 11.43 11.70
CA PRO A 60 2.79 11.10 10.30
C PRO A 60 3.21 9.68 9.89
N GLU A 61 4.17 9.10 10.58
CA GLU A 61 4.75 7.77 10.36
C GLU A 61 3.90 6.69 11.07
N ASP A 62 3.03 7.09 11.99
CA ASP A 62 2.16 6.19 12.74
C ASP A 62 0.86 5.87 11.99
N PRO A 63 0.52 4.58 11.80
CA PRO A 63 -0.62 4.19 10.98
C PRO A 63 -1.95 4.71 11.55
N TYR A 64 -2.74 5.39 10.70
CA TYR A 64 -4.12 5.76 11.01
C TYR A 64 -5.09 4.67 10.56
N ASN A 65 -5.22 3.61 11.38
CA ASN A 65 -6.08 2.47 11.08
C ASN A 65 -7.52 2.60 11.60
N ALA A 66 -7.91 3.79 12.04
CA ALA A 66 -9.25 4.03 12.56
C ALA A 66 -10.31 3.93 11.45
N THR A 67 -11.44 3.30 11.74
CA THR A 67 -12.56 3.14 10.79
C THR A 67 -13.91 3.36 11.45
N GLY A 68 -14.94 3.66 10.65
CA GLY A 68 -16.29 3.91 11.15
C GLY A 68 -16.34 5.07 12.14
N ASN A 69 -17.07 4.90 13.26
CA ASN A 69 -17.22 5.92 14.30
C ASN A 69 -15.91 6.30 15.02
N SER A 70 -14.84 5.52 14.86
CA SER A 70 -13.52 5.84 15.40
C SER A 70 -12.67 6.73 14.47
N SER A 71 -13.09 6.89 13.22
CA SER A 71 -12.43 7.76 12.24
C SER A 71 -13.07 9.15 12.17
N THR A 72 -12.29 10.14 11.73
CA THR A 72 -12.78 11.49 11.45
C THR A 72 -12.40 11.93 10.03
N TYR A 73 -12.89 13.09 9.60
CA TYR A 73 -12.59 13.65 8.28
C TYR A 73 -11.15 14.18 8.21
N ASN A 74 -10.51 14.08 7.04
CA ASN A 74 -9.16 14.59 6.83
C ASN A 74 -9.02 16.09 7.15
N ASP A 75 -10.08 16.88 6.88
CA ASP A 75 -10.14 18.32 7.17
C ASP A 75 -10.05 18.65 8.67
N TRP A 76 -10.31 17.66 9.54
CA TRP A 76 -10.25 17.79 11.00
C TRP A 76 -8.91 17.33 11.58
N LEU A 77 -8.01 16.87 10.73
CA LEU A 77 -6.70 16.34 11.10
C LEU A 77 -5.62 17.26 10.57
N ASN A 78 -4.58 17.48 11.37
CA ASN A 78 -3.39 18.17 10.90
C ASN A 78 -2.59 17.25 9.99
N GLN A 79 -2.72 17.37 8.68
CA GLN A 79 -1.98 16.54 7.71
C GLN A 79 -0.56 17.06 7.55
N GLN A 80 0.42 16.19 7.74
CA GLN A 80 1.84 16.46 7.56
C GLN A 80 2.46 15.42 6.64
N TYR A 81 3.59 15.75 6.03
CA TYR A 81 4.33 14.83 5.17
C TYR A 81 4.89 13.67 5.99
N ILE A 82 4.88 12.48 5.40
CA ILE A 82 5.57 11.32 5.98
C ILE A 82 7.05 11.40 5.58
N ASP A 83 7.94 11.17 6.54
CA ASP A 83 9.39 10.99 6.42
C ASP A 83 9.76 9.58 6.92
N VAL A 84 10.10 8.67 6.01
CA VAL A 84 10.42 7.27 6.33
C VAL A 84 11.92 6.99 6.45
N ASP A 85 12.79 7.89 5.98
CA ASP A 85 14.24 7.73 6.04
C ASP A 85 14.96 8.67 7.02
N SER A 86 14.27 9.67 7.57
CA SER A 86 14.81 10.64 8.56
C SER A 86 16.01 11.43 8.04
N ASP A 87 16.18 11.56 6.72
CA ASP A 87 17.21 12.38 6.11
C ASP A 87 16.71 13.83 5.93
N PRO A 88 17.24 14.81 6.68
CA PRO A 88 16.78 16.20 6.59
C PRO A 88 17.18 16.89 5.27
N THR A 89 17.96 16.23 4.41
CA THR A 89 18.38 16.75 3.10
C THR A 89 17.45 16.36 1.95
N THR A 90 16.53 15.42 2.20
CA THR A 90 15.50 14.97 1.27
C THR A 90 14.12 15.36 1.79
N PHE A 91 13.13 15.38 0.89
CA PHE A 91 11.76 15.76 1.22
C PHE A 91 10.85 14.55 1.06
N SER A 92 10.19 14.16 2.16
CA SER A 92 9.18 13.09 2.19
C SER A 92 9.67 11.78 1.56
N SER A 93 10.79 11.25 2.08
CA SER A 93 11.55 10.11 1.53
C SER A 93 11.62 8.92 2.46
#